data_AF-A0A3C1UEH1-F1
#
_entry.id   AF-A0A3C1UEH1-F1
#
_cell.length_a   1.000
_cell.length_b   1.000
_cell.length_c   1.000
_cell.angle_alpha   90.00
_cell.angle_beta   90.00
_cell.angle_gamma   90.00
#
_symmetry.space_group_name_H-M   'P 1'
#
loop_
_entity.id
_entity.type
_entity.pdbx_description
1 polymer ?
#
loop_
_entity_poly.entity_id
_entity_poly.type
_entity_poly.pdbx_seq_one_letter_code
_entity_poly.pdbx_strand_id
1 'polypeptide(L)'
;LRPGGVLIYSTCTYNREENEEMVAHIVEQYGAESVEIPVEADWHIHPAIDSPHHCYRFMPHRTNGEGLFMAVLRKPDDERRAELRAKKSKGAKAKSIPVPRGVDAWLENPKHYALSVANDEVIAIPADIAPLMPLFADLRVLQAGVTVGTVKGKNCVPSHALALSTALSSEAFAQSEVDYATAMAYMRGEAIVLPDAPRGYVLLTYRGKPIG
;
A
#
# COMPACT_ATOMS: atom_id res chain seq x y z
N LEU A 1 -4.57 9.24 -16.04
CA LEU A 1 -3.16 8.80 -15.93
C LEU A 1 -2.23 9.88 -16.51
N ARG A 2 -0.96 9.92 -16.07
CA ARG A 2 0.06 10.72 -16.78
C ARG A 2 0.30 10.12 -18.18
N PRO A 3 0.80 10.89 -19.17
CA PRO A 3 1.23 10.34 -20.45
C PRO A 3 2.17 9.15 -20.26
N GLY A 4 1.99 8.09 -21.05
CA GLY A 4 2.72 6.82 -20.93
C GLY A 4 2.34 5.96 -19.72
N GLY A 5 1.39 6.43 -18.89
CA GLY A 5 0.95 5.71 -17.68
C GLY A 5 0.16 4.43 -18.01
N VAL A 6 0.32 3.42 -17.16
CA VAL A 6 -0.31 2.11 -17.32
C VAL A 6 -1.54 1.98 -16.42
N LEU A 7 -2.63 1.44 -16.98
CA LEU A 7 -3.82 0.96 -16.30
C LEU A 7 -3.82 -0.57 -16.35
N ILE A 8 -3.94 -1.22 -15.20
CA ILE A 8 -4.27 -2.64 -15.13
C ILE A 8 -5.77 -2.72 -14.84
N TYR A 9 -6.52 -3.30 -15.79
CA TYR A 9 -7.94 -3.57 -15.63
C TYR A 9 -8.12 -5.05 -15.28
N SER A 10 -8.94 -5.35 -14.27
CA SER A 10 -9.16 -6.74 -13.85
C SER A 10 -10.55 -6.93 -13.26
N THR A 11 -11.11 -8.12 -13.45
CA THR A 11 -12.39 -8.53 -12.88
C THR A 11 -12.32 -10.00 -12.42
N CYS A 12 -13.24 -10.41 -11.55
CA CYS A 12 -13.45 -11.81 -11.16
C CYS A 12 -14.70 -12.42 -11.81
N THR A 13 -15.10 -11.92 -12.98
CA THR A 13 -16.27 -12.39 -13.75
C THR A 13 -15.84 -13.00 -15.09
N TYR A 14 -16.64 -13.91 -15.62
CA TYR A 14 -16.46 -14.44 -16.97
C TYR A 14 -17.23 -13.67 -18.03
N ASN A 15 -18.08 -12.72 -17.64
CA ASN A 15 -18.90 -11.96 -18.59
C ASN A 15 -18.04 -11.18 -19.59
N ARG A 16 -18.34 -11.27 -20.88
CA ARG A 16 -17.59 -10.55 -21.94
C ARG A 16 -17.89 -9.05 -21.93
N GLU A 17 -19.11 -8.67 -21.56
CA GLU A 17 -19.55 -7.27 -21.46
C GLU A 17 -18.70 -6.50 -20.43
N GLU A 18 -18.40 -7.15 -19.30
CA GLU A 18 -17.55 -6.61 -18.25
C GLU A 18 -16.06 -6.71 -18.58
N ASN A 19 -15.67 -7.48 -19.59
CA ASN A 19 -14.28 -7.82 -19.86
C ASN A 19 -13.81 -7.25 -21.19
N GLU A 20 -13.85 -8.05 -22.26
CA GLU A 20 -13.37 -7.66 -23.58
C GLU A 20 -14.08 -6.42 -24.13
N GLU A 21 -15.39 -6.28 -23.90
CA GLU A 21 -16.16 -5.12 -24.36
C GLU A 21 -15.79 -3.85 -23.59
N MET A 22 -15.50 -3.96 -22.29
CA MET A 22 -14.99 -2.85 -21.50
C MET A 22 -13.59 -2.41 -21.97
N VAL A 23 -12.73 -3.38 -22.28
CA VAL A 23 -11.39 -3.08 -22.84
C VAL A 23 -11.53 -2.39 -24.19
N ALA A 24 -12.37 -2.91 -25.10
CA ALA A 24 -12.64 -2.30 -26.39
C ALA A 24 -13.18 -0.87 -26.23
N HIS A 25 -14.15 -0.68 -25.33
CA HIS A 25 -14.69 0.65 -25.01
C HIS A 25 -13.60 1.62 -24.54
N ILE A 26 -12.67 1.18 -23.67
CA ILE A 26 -11.60 2.05 -23.19
C ILE A 26 -10.64 2.45 -24.33
N VAL A 27 -10.29 1.49 -25.19
CA VAL A 27 -9.43 1.73 -26.37
C VAL A 27 -10.10 2.69 -27.34
N GLU A 28 -11.35 2.43 -27.71
CA GLU A 28 -12.09 3.19 -28.74
C GLU A 28 -12.48 4.59 -28.26
N GLN A 29 -12.97 4.73 -27.04
CA GLN A 29 -13.49 6.02 -26.54
C GLN A 29 -12.40 6.93 -25.99
N TYR A 30 -11.36 6.37 -25.37
CA TYR A 30 -10.32 7.14 -24.70
C TYR A 30 -8.95 7.05 -25.37
N GLY A 31 -8.82 6.30 -26.48
CA GLY A 31 -7.60 6.17 -27.25
C GLY A 31 -6.49 5.42 -26.52
N ALA A 32 -6.84 4.56 -25.55
CA ALA A 32 -5.84 3.77 -24.85
C ALA A 32 -5.20 2.72 -25.77
N GLU A 33 -3.92 2.42 -25.55
CA GLU A 33 -3.21 1.36 -26.27
C GLU A 33 -3.32 0.04 -25.51
N SER A 34 -3.75 -1.03 -26.17
CA SER A 34 -3.71 -2.38 -25.60
C SER A 34 -2.27 -2.89 -25.60
N VAL A 35 -1.77 -3.28 -24.42
CA VAL A 35 -0.38 -3.70 -24.24
C VAL A 35 -0.32 -5.22 -24.12
N GLU A 36 0.45 -5.83 -25.01
CA GLU A 36 0.78 -7.25 -24.90
C GLU A 36 1.78 -7.49 -23.75
N ILE A 37 1.39 -8.37 -22.84
CA ILE A 37 2.21 -8.98 -21.81
C ILE A 37 2.62 -10.39 -22.27
N PRO A 38 3.93 -10.71 -22.29
CA PRO A 38 4.41 -12.05 -22.55
C PRO A 38 3.84 -13.05 -21.55
N VAL A 39 3.33 -14.18 -22.06
CA VAL A 39 2.83 -15.29 -21.24
C VAL A 39 3.47 -16.60 -21.68
N GLU A 40 3.76 -17.47 -20.73
CA GLU A 40 4.26 -18.82 -21.02
C GLU A 40 3.10 -19.79 -21.27
N ALA A 41 3.27 -20.73 -22.18
CA ALA A 41 2.23 -21.71 -22.52
C ALA A 41 1.79 -22.56 -21.31
N ASP A 42 2.74 -22.89 -20.43
CA ASP A 42 2.52 -23.69 -19.23
C ASP A 42 1.72 -22.94 -18.15
N TRP A 43 1.53 -21.63 -18.29
CA TRP A 43 0.64 -20.88 -17.40
C TRP A 43 -0.83 -21.07 -17.77
N HIS A 44 -1.11 -21.62 -18.95
CA HIS A 44 -2.46 -21.94 -19.45
C HIS A 44 -3.45 -20.77 -19.43
N ILE A 45 -2.93 -19.54 -19.49
CA ILE A 45 -3.73 -18.31 -19.57
C ILE A 45 -4.39 -18.27 -20.94
N HIS A 46 -5.71 -18.16 -20.95
CA HIS A 46 -6.48 -18.08 -22.19
C HIS A 46 -6.45 -16.64 -22.72
N PRO A 47 -6.28 -16.42 -24.03
CA PRO A 47 -6.33 -15.08 -24.62
C PRO A 47 -7.74 -14.49 -24.59
N ALA A 48 -7.91 -13.28 -25.13
CA ALA A 48 -9.21 -12.66 -25.30
C ALA A 48 -10.18 -13.52 -26.13
N ILE A 49 -11.48 -13.40 -25.85
CA ILE A 49 -12.55 -14.04 -26.64
C ILE A 49 -13.23 -12.99 -27.52
N ASP A 50 -13.19 -13.20 -28.83
CA ASP A 50 -13.82 -12.32 -29.84
C ASP A 50 -13.42 -10.85 -29.71
N SER A 51 -12.14 -10.58 -29.42
CA SER A 51 -11.60 -9.24 -29.31
C SER A 51 -10.21 -9.16 -29.92
N PRO A 52 -9.87 -8.06 -30.62
CA PRO A 52 -8.52 -7.85 -31.16
C PRO A 52 -7.52 -7.37 -30.09
N HIS A 53 -7.98 -7.07 -28.87
CA HIS A 53 -7.14 -6.52 -27.80
C HIS A 53 -6.50 -7.61 -26.95
N HIS A 54 -5.32 -7.33 -26.41
CA HIS A 54 -4.60 -8.22 -25.52
C HIS A 54 -5.30 -8.32 -24.16
N CYS A 55 -5.95 -9.45 -23.92
CA CYS A 55 -6.61 -9.78 -22.67
C CYS A 55 -6.21 -11.18 -22.19
N TYR A 56 -6.28 -11.38 -20.88
CA TYR A 56 -5.78 -12.56 -20.19
C TYR A 56 -6.87 -13.13 -19.30
N ARG A 57 -7.32 -14.35 -19.61
CA ARG A 57 -8.37 -15.06 -18.86
C ARG A 57 -7.77 -16.25 -18.13
N PHE A 58 -7.93 -16.24 -16.82
CA PHE A 58 -7.57 -17.32 -15.92
C PHE A 58 -8.82 -18.17 -15.72
N MET A 59 -8.95 -19.23 -16.51
CA MET A 59 -10.12 -20.10 -16.47
C MET A 59 -9.91 -21.23 -15.46
N PRO A 60 -10.90 -21.59 -14.63
CA PRO A 60 -10.72 -22.51 -13.51
C PRO A 60 -10.39 -23.94 -13.96
N HIS A 61 -10.74 -24.29 -15.20
CA HIS A 61 -10.39 -25.56 -15.82
C HIS A 61 -9.03 -25.56 -16.53
N ARG A 62 -8.28 -24.45 -16.46
CA ARG A 62 -6.97 -24.26 -17.12
C ARG A 62 -5.90 -23.81 -16.14
N THR A 63 -6.25 -22.91 -15.24
CA THR A 63 -5.38 -22.32 -14.23
C THR A 63 -5.83 -22.73 -12.84
N ASN A 64 -4.91 -22.84 -11.89
CA ASN A 64 -5.25 -23.09 -10.48
C ASN A 64 -5.79 -21.82 -9.81
N GLY A 65 -7.10 -21.59 -9.88
CA GLY A 65 -7.78 -20.44 -9.30
C GLY A 65 -9.28 -20.42 -9.62
N GLU A 66 -10.02 -19.52 -8.97
CA GLU A 66 -11.48 -19.44 -9.09
C GLU A 66 -11.98 -18.76 -10.37
N GLY A 67 -11.09 -18.03 -11.06
CA GLY A 67 -11.44 -17.19 -12.21
C GLY A 67 -10.90 -15.78 -12.09
N LEU A 68 -10.25 -15.27 -13.13
CA LEU A 68 -9.80 -13.88 -13.22
C LEU A 68 -9.76 -13.43 -14.68
N PHE A 69 -10.02 -12.16 -14.92
CA PHE A 69 -9.72 -11.47 -16.16
C PHE A 69 -8.71 -10.35 -15.88
N MET A 70 -7.78 -10.12 -16.81
CA MET A 70 -6.85 -9.00 -16.76
C MET A 70 -6.59 -8.44 -18.16
N ALA A 71 -6.44 -7.13 -18.26
CA ALA A 71 -5.89 -6.45 -19.43
C ALA A 71 -4.95 -5.32 -18.98
N VAL A 72 -3.92 -5.04 -19.79
CA VAL A 72 -3.00 -3.94 -19.56
C VAL A 72 -3.19 -2.91 -20.66
N LEU A 73 -3.48 -1.68 -20.25
CA LEU A 73 -3.76 -0.56 -21.14
C LEU A 73 -2.78 0.57 -20.85
N ARG A 74 -2.30 1.26 -21.88
CA ARG A 74 -1.39 2.40 -21.75
C ARG A 74 -2.07 3.65 -22.25
N LYS A 75 -1.97 4.74 -21.48
CA LYS A 75 -2.32 6.07 -21.99
C LYS A 75 -1.24 6.50 -22.98
N PRO A 76 -1.58 6.92 -24.21
CA PRO A 76 -0.61 7.47 -25.14
C PRO A 76 0.18 8.64 -24.54
N ASP A 77 1.31 8.96 -25.15
CA ASP A 77 2.18 10.06 -24.73
C ASP A 77 1.60 11.46 -25.05
N ASP A 78 0.32 11.55 -25.39
CA ASP A 78 -0.33 12.80 -25.72
C ASP A 78 -0.60 13.69 -24.48
N GLU A 79 -0.20 14.96 -24.58
CA GLU A 79 -0.32 15.94 -23.51
C GLU A 79 -1.73 16.54 -23.40
N ARG A 80 -2.80 15.75 -23.58
CA ARG A 80 -4.13 16.19 -23.10
C ARG A 80 -4.16 16.09 -21.58
N ARG A 81 -3.69 17.15 -20.93
CA ARG A 81 -3.89 17.38 -19.49
C ARG A 81 -5.20 18.16 -19.31
N ALA A 82 -6.13 17.59 -18.55
CA ALA A 82 -7.10 18.43 -17.87
C ALA A 82 -6.35 19.22 -16.79
N GLU A 83 -6.36 20.55 -16.86
CA GLU A 83 -5.76 21.39 -15.83
C GLU A 83 -6.55 21.27 -14.52
N LEU A 84 -6.05 20.48 -13.57
CA LEU A 84 -6.54 20.52 -12.20
C LEU A 84 -6.02 21.79 -11.53
N ARG A 85 -6.87 22.82 -11.47
CA ARG A 85 -6.60 24.02 -10.66
C ARG A 85 -6.68 23.66 -9.18
N ALA A 86 -5.53 23.49 -8.54
CA ALA A 86 -5.46 23.41 -7.08
C ALA A 86 -5.90 24.76 -6.49
N LYS A 87 -7.01 24.77 -5.75
CA LYS A 87 -7.39 25.94 -4.93
C LYS A 87 -6.35 26.09 -3.82
N LYS A 88 -5.70 27.26 -3.74
CA LYS A 88 -4.89 27.61 -2.57
C LYS A 88 -5.80 27.69 -1.35
N SER A 89 -5.79 26.67 -0.50
CA SER A 89 -6.44 26.78 0.81
C SER A 89 -5.57 27.67 1.70
N LYS A 90 -6.19 28.68 2.33
CA LYS A 90 -5.57 29.42 3.43
C LYS A 90 -5.73 28.54 4.67
N GLY A 91 -4.79 27.63 4.90
CA GLY A 91 -4.78 26.78 6.09
C GLY A 91 -4.57 27.63 7.36
N ALA A 92 -5.53 27.55 8.29
CA ALA A 92 -5.33 28.00 9.65
C ALA A 92 -4.19 27.19 10.29
N LYS A 93 -3.29 27.84 11.02
CA LYS A 93 -2.19 27.17 11.75
C LYS A 93 -2.78 26.31 12.87
N ALA A 94 -3.02 25.03 12.61
CA ALA A 94 -3.22 24.07 13.69
C ALA A 94 -1.94 24.02 14.54
N LYS A 95 -2.08 23.96 15.87
CA LYS A 95 -0.94 23.73 16.77
C LYS A 95 -0.39 22.34 16.45
N SER A 96 0.71 22.25 15.71
CA SER A 96 1.35 20.96 15.44
C SER A 96 2.08 20.51 16.70
N ILE A 97 1.71 19.34 17.22
CA ILE A 97 2.53 18.64 18.20
C ILE A 97 3.85 18.29 17.51
N PRO A 98 5.01 18.62 18.09
CA PRO A 98 6.28 18.23 17.51
C PRO A 98 6.45 16.71 17.57
N VAL A 99 7.04 16.13 16.54
CA VAL A 99 7.42 14.72 16.54
C VAL A 99 8.42 14.47 17.67
N PRO A 100 8.21 13.46 18.55
CA PRO A 100 9.16 13.13 19.59
C PRO A 100 10.55 12.76 19.01
N ARG A 101 11.62 13.15 19.71
CA ARG A 101 12.99 12.93 19.24
C ARG A 101 13.30 11.42 19.12
N GLY A 102 13.99 11.03 18.05
CA GLY A 102 14.48 9.66 17.84
C GLY A 102 13.45 8.71 17.22
N VAL A 103 12.20 9.14 17.03
CA VAL A 103 11.15 8.32 16.38
C VAL A 103 11.46 8.05 14.91
N ASP A 104 12.18 8.96 14.25
CA ASP A 104 12.68 8.78 12.88
C ASP A 104 13.66 7.60 12.76
N ALA A 105 14.41 7.27 13.81
CA ALA A 105 15.32 6.12 13.81
C ALA A 105 14.59 4.77 13.77
N TRP A 106 13.28 4.75 14.04
CA TRP A 106 12.45 3.54 13.93
C TRP A 106 12.05 3.22 12.50
N LEU A 107 12.37 4.09 11.55
CA LEU A 107 12.07 3.90 10.13
C LEU A 107 13.31 3.49 9.35
N GLU A 108 13.17 2.50 8.47
CA GLU A 108 14.13 2.28 7.40
C GLU A 108 14.09 3.47 6.43
N ASN A 109 15.27 3.98 6.07
CA ASN A 109 15.41 5.12 5.15
C ASN A 109 14.52 6.31 5.53
N PRO A 110 14.68 6.92 6.72
CA PRO A 110 13.74 7.93 7.24
C PRO A 110 13.55 9.14 6.32
N LYS A 111 14.52 9.43 5.45
CA LYS A 111 14.46 10.50 4.43
C LYS A 111 13.36 10.27 3.37
N HIS A 112 12.87 9.04 3.20
CA HIS A 112 11.76 8.73 2.32
C HIS A 112 10.40 9.09 2.92
N TYR A 113 10.38 9.58 4.17
CA TYR A 113 9.15 9.91 4.88
C TYR A 113 9.18 11.35 5.40
N ALA A 114 8.02 11.99 5.33
CA ALA A 114 7.71 13.18 6.11
C ALA A 114 6.92 12.73 7.35
N LEU A 115 7.45 13.02 8.54
CA LEU A 115 6.76 12.75 9.80
C LEU A 115 5.82 13.90 10.16
N SER A 116 4.61 13.55 10.56
CA SER A 116 3.63 14.50 11.09
C SER A 116 2.95 13.92 12.32
N VAL A 117 2.37 14.78 13.16
CA VAL A 117 1.56 14.34 14.30
C VAL A 117 0.11 14.74 14.07
N ALA A 118 -0.80 13.78 14.14
CA ALA A 118 -2.24 13.99 14.06
C ALA A 118 -2.93 13.08 15.09
N ASN A 119 -3.87 13.61 15.88
CA ASN A 119 -4.59 12.87 16.93
C ASN A 119 -3.67 12.09 17.89
N ASP A 120 -2.58 12.74 18.34
CA ASP A 120 -1.52 12.15 19.15
C ASP A 120 -0.76 10.99 18.50
N GLU A 121 -0.96 10.71 17.21
CA GLU A 121 -0.21 9.70 16.46
C GLU A 121 0.86 10.32 15.58
N VAL A 122 2.07 9.76 15.60
CA VAL A 122 3.12 10.05 14.63
C VAL A 122 2.84 9.23 13.38
N ILE A 123 2.69 9.89 12.24
CA ILE A 123 2.44 9.27 10.94
C ILE A 123 3.62 9.54 10.01
N ALA A 124 4.17 8.47 9.43
CA ALA A 124 5.19 8.52 8.38
C ALA A 124 4.54 8.47 7.00
N ILE A 125 4.58 9.60 6.30
CA ILE A 125 3.96 9.77 4.98
C ILE A 125 5.07 9.75 3.92
N PRO A 126 4.94 8.98 2.82
CA PRO A 126 5.93 9.01 1.75
C PRO A 126 6.24 10.44 1.29
N ALA A 127 7.52 10.78 1.19
CA ALA A 127 7.98 12.14 0.96
C ALA A 127 7.53 12.72 -0.39
N ASP A 128 7.27 11.86 -1.38
CA ASP A 128 6.72 12.20 -2.70
C ASP A 128 5.21 12.50 -2.66
N ILE A 129 4.48 11.92 -1.70
CA ILE A 129 3.04 12.16 -1.48
C ILE A 129 2.81 13.32 -0.50
N ALA A 130 3.71 13.56 0.44
CA ALA A 130 3.57 14.58 1.48
C ALA A 130 3.19 15.99 0.94
N PRO A 131 3.72 16.49 -0.20
CA PRO A 131 3.29 17.76 -0.78
C PRO A 131 1.81 17.82 -1.19
N LEU A 132 1.16 16.67 -1.39
CA LEU A 132 -0.26 16.56 -1.74
C LEU A 132 -1.19 16.57 -0.52
N MET A 133 -0.66 16.50 0.71
CA MET A 133 -1.44 16.52 1.94
C MET A 133 -2.49 17.65 2.04
N PRO A 134 -2.25 18.88 1.55
CA PRO A 134 -3.29 19.90 1.57
C PRO A 134 -4.57 19.51 0.79
N LEU A 135 -4.45 18.63 -0.20
CA LEU A 135 -5.59 18.11 -0.97
C LEU A 135 -6.42 17.09 -0.16
N PHE A 136 -5.86 16.53 0.91
CA PHE A 136 -6.54 15.56 1.76
C PHE A 136 -7.59 16.19 2.67
N ALA A 137 -7.57 17.52 2.85
CA ALA A 137 -8.53 18.23 3.69
C ALA A 137 -10.00 18.02 3.25
N ASP A 138 -10.22 17.81 1.95
CA ASP A 138 -11.54 17.58 1.36
C ASP A 138 -11.86 16.07 1.22
N LEU A 139 -10.99 15.19 1.72
CA LEU A 139 -11.12 13.74 1.61
C LEU A 139 -11.33 13.10 2.99
N ARG A 140 -12.12 12.03 3.03
CA ARG A 140 -12.12 11.11 4.18
C ARG A 140 -10.89 10.21 4.09
N VAL A 141 -9.75 10.69 4.57
CA VAL A 141 -8.53 9.88 4.64
C VAL A 141 -8.62 8.89 5.80
N LEU A 142 -8.69 7.60 5.47
CA LEU A 142 -8.65 6.53 6.48
C LEU A 142 -7.23 6.32 7.02
N GLN A 143 -6.22 6.44 6.15
CA GLN A 143 -4.81 6.29 6.50
C GLN A 143 -3.94 7.07 5.50
N ALA A 144 -3.10 7.99 6.00
CA ALA A 144 -2.25 8.84 5.17
C ALA A 144 -0.82 8.27 4.98
N GLY A 145 -0.43 7.31 5.80
CA GLY A 145 0.92 6.75 5.86
C GLY A 145 1.00 5.63 6.89
N VAL A 146 2.21 5.33 7.38
CA VAL A 146 2.41 4.34 8.44
C VAL A 146 2.25 5.03 9.79
N THR A 147 1.34 4.55 10.65
CA THR A 147 1.29 4.97 12.05
C THR A 147 2.52 4.43 12.75
N VAL A 148 3.45 5.32 13.12
CA VAL A 148 4.74 4.97 13.74
C VAL A 148 4.56 4.72 15.23
N GLY A 149 3.71 5.51 15.89
CA GLY A 149 3.46 5.39 17.31
C GLY A 149 2.55 6.49 17.86
N THR A 150 2.21 6.39 19.13
CA THR A 150 1.37 7.36 19.84
C THR A 150 2.22 8.19 20.80
N VAL A 151 2.12 9.50 20.69
CA VAL A 151 2.75 10.48 21.59
C VAL A 151 2.08 10.39 22.97
N LYS A 152 2.89 10.10 23.99
CA LYS A 152 2.48 10.16 25.41
C LYS A 152 3.43 11.07 26.17
N GLY A 153 3.05 12.34 26.26
CA GLY A 153 3.90 13.38 26.86
C GLY A 153 5.15 13.65 26.03
N LYS A 154 6.33 13.34 26.58
CA LYS A 154 7.62 13.45 25.86
C LYS A 154 8.05 12.16 25.17
N ASN A 155 7.33 11.06 25.43
CA ASN A 155 7.65 9.73 24.91
C ASN A 155 6.73 9.40 23.72
N CYS A 156 7.15 8.41 22.95
CA CYS A 156 6.34 7.81 21.90
C CYS A 156 6.21 6.31 22.21
N VAL A 157 5.01 5.78 22.12
CA VAL A 157 4.74 4.34 22.20
C VAL A 157 4.68 3.81 20.77
N PRO A 158 5.58 2.90 20.34
CA PRO A 158 5.56 2.38 18.98
C PRO A 158 4.23 1.69 18.69
N SER A 159 3.76 1.83 17.45
CA SER A 159 2.52 1.22 16.98
C SER A 159 2.78 -0.18 16.44
N HIS A 160 1.82 -1.07 16.62
CA HIS A 160 1.80 -2.36 15.95
C HIS A 160 1.82 -2.23 14.41
N ALA A 161 1.24 -1.15 13.87
CA ALA A 161 1.28 -0.86 12.43
C ALA A 161 2.71 -0.63 11.93
N LEU A 162 3.61 -0.08 12.77
CA LEU A 162 5.01 0.04 12.45
C LEU A 162 5.67 -1.34 12.44
N ALA A 163 5.43 -2.16 13.47
CA ALA A 163 6.02 -3.50 13.57
C ALA A 163 5.71 -4.38 12.34
N LEU A 164 4.51 -4.24 11.76
CA LEU A 164 4.10 -4.98 10.55
C LEU A 164 4.46 -4.27 9.23
N SER A 165 5.11 -3.10 9.29
CA SER A 165 5.44 -2.32 8.10
C SER A 165 6.81 -2.69 7.54
N THR A 166 6.94 -2.64 6.21
CA THR A 166 8.26 -2.65 5.55
C THR A 166 9.07 -1.38 5.82
N ALA A 167 8.46 -0.36 6.42
CA ALA A 167 9.15 0.84 6.86
C ALA A 167 9.88 0.65 8.19
N LEU A 168 9.70 -0.47 8.91
CA LEU A 168 10.33 -0.71 10.21
C LEU A 168 11.84 -0.88 10.11
N SER A 169 12.59 -0.05 10.85
CA SER A 169 13.97 -0.36 11.19
C SER A 169 14.00 -1.35 12.36
N SER A 170 14.11 -2.65 12.05
CA SER A 170 14.05 -3.71 13.07
C SER A 170 15.21 -3.63 14.08
N GLU A 171 16.35 -3.06 13.68
CA GLU A 171 17.53 -2.84 14.54
C GLU A 171 17.30 -1.75 15.59
N ALA A 172 16.28 -0.91 15.42
CA ALA A 172 15.93 0.13 16.40
C ALA A 172 15.28 -0.43 17.67
N PHE A 173 14.92 -1.72 17.68
CA PHE A 173 14.25 -2.39 18.78
C PHE A 173 15.02 -3.64 19.20
N ALA A 174 14.98 -3.95 20.49
CA ALA A 174 15.42 -5.25 20.96
C ALA A 174 14.44 -6.31 20.42
N GLN A 175 14.97 -7.44 19.92
CA GLN A 175 14.15 -8.47 19.28
C GLN A 175 14.03 -9.70 20.17
N SER A 176 12.89 -10.37 20.14
CA SER A 176 12.67 -11.65 20.81
C SER A 176 11.96 -12.62 19.87
N GLU A 177 12.69 -13.65 19.45
CA GLU A 177 12.14 -14.74 18.66
C GLU A 177 11.32 -15.67 19.56
N VAL A 178 10.09 -15.95 19.14
CA VAL A 178 9.15 -16.79 19.89
C VAL A 178 8.80 -18.06 19.11
N ASP A 179 8.32 -19.08 19.81
CA ASP A 179 7.78 -20.28 19.17
C ASP A 179 6.37 -20.05 18.60
N TYR A 180 5.87 -21.03 17.85
CA TYR A 180 4.56 -20.94 17.22
C TYR A 180 3.42 -20.77 18.25
N ALA A 181 3.50 -21.47 19.38
CA ALA A 181 2.46 -21.42 20.40
C ALA A 181 2.36 -20.02 21.01
N THR A 182 3.50 -19.42 21.34
CA THR A 182 3.61 -18.07 21.90
C THR A 182 3.23 -17.01 20.86
N ALA A 183 3.67 -17.15 19.61
CA ALA A 183 3.26 -16.26 18.51
C ALA A 183 1.73 -16.24 18.36
N MET A 184 1.10 -17.42 18.35
CA MET A 184 -0.36 -17.52 18.23
C MET A 184 -1.09 -16.96 19.46
N ALA A 185 -0.55 -17.15 20.68
CA ALA A 185 -1.09 -16.53 21.89
C ALA A 185 -1.04 -15.00 21.79
N TYR A 186 0.11 -14.44 21.40
CA TYR A 186 0.28 -13.00 21.18
C TYR A 186 -0.69 -12.46 20.13
N MET A 187 -0.84 -13.13 18.98
CA MET A 187 -1.75 -12.72 17.91
C MET A 187 -3.23 -12.78 18.31
N ARG A 188 -3.58 -13.56 19.35
CA ARG A 188 -4.92 -13.57 19.97
C ARG A 188 -5.10 -12.49 21.05
N GLY A 189 -4.07 -11.70 21.32
CA GLY A 189 -4.07 -10.67 22.37
C GLY A 189 -3.90 -11.23 23.78
N GLU A 190 -3.41 -12.47 23.92
CA GLU A 190 -3.13 -13.08 25.23
C GLU A 190 -1.84 -12.49 25.84
N ALA A 191 -1.77 -12.49 27.16
CA ALA A 191 -0.53 -12.16 27.85
C ALA A 191 0.50 -13.27 27.63
N ILE A 192 1.68 -12.91 27.13
CA ILE A 192 2.80 -13.83 26.94
C ILE A 192 3.88 -13.57 27.99
N VAL A 193 4.67 -14.59 28.31
CA VAL A 193 5.83 -14.48 29.20
C VAL A 193 7.08 -14.69 28.38
N LEU A 194 7.97 -13.70 28.41
CA LEU A 194 9.29 -13.75 27.80
C LEU A 194 10.31 -13.85 28.93
N PRO A 195 10.92 -15.03 29.17
CA PRO A 195 11.80 -15.26 30.33
C PRO A 195 12.98 -14.28 30.40
N ASP A 196 13.55 -13.94 29.24
CA ASP A 196 14.74 -13.09 29.12
C ASP A 196 14.45 -11.79 28.35
N ALA A 197 13.25 -11.22 28.52
CA ALA A 197 12.86 -10.00 27.80
C ALA A 197 13.78 -8.81 28.13
N PRO A 198 14.35 -8.14 27.11
CA PRO A 198 15.05 -6.87 27.28
C PRO A 198 14.13 -5.79 27.86
N ARG A 199 14.71 -4.81 28.56
CA ARG A 199 13.95 -3.65 29.06
C ARG A 199 13.54 -2.73 27.90
N GLY A 200 12.29 -2.30 27.90
CA GLY A 200 11.75 -1.34 26.94
C GLY A 200 10.75 -1.98 25.98
N TYR A 201 10.59 -1.37 24.80
CA TYR A 201 9.79 -1.97 23.73
C TYR A 201 10.61 -3.07 23.06
N VAL A 202 10.00 -4.25 22.96
CA VAL A 202 10.59 -5.44 22.34
C VAL A 202 9.79 -5.78 21.10
N LEU A 203 10.47 -5.93 19.97
CA LEU A 203 9.89 -6.41 18.72
C LEU A 203 9.83 -7.94 18.77
N LEU A 204 8.62 -8.48 18.73
CA LEU A 204 8.44 -9.93 18.67
C LEU A 204 8.64 -10.41 17.23
N THR A 205 9.36 -11.52 17.09
CA THR A 205 9.57 -12.16 15.80
C THR A 205 9.17 -13.64 15.84
N TYR A 206 8.67 -14.12 14.70
CA TYR A 206 8.45 -15.54 14.45
C TYR A 206 9.01 -15.89 13.07
N ARG A 207 9.91 -16.87 13.02
CA ARG A 207 10.72 -17.23 11.85
C ARG A 207 11.46 -16.02 11.25
N GLY A 208 11.98 -15.16 12.13
CA GLY A 208 12.68 -13.93 11.73
C GLY A 208 11.79 -12.88 11.06
N LYS A 209 10.46 -12.98 11.20
CA LYS A 209 9.51 -11.97 10.74
C LYS A 209 8.86 -11.25 11.92
N PRO A 210 8.83 -9.90 11.92
CA PRO A 210 8.09 -9.14 12.92
C PRO A 210 6.62 -9.56 12.99
N ILE A 211 6.12 -9.73 14.22
CA ILE A 211 4.70 -9.99 14.48
C ILE A 211 4.05 -8.92 15.37
N GLY A 212 4.83 -8.04 16.00
CA GLY A 212 4.31 -6.93 16.80
C GLY A 212 5.26 -6.36 17.83
#